data_AF-A0A1D7V407-F1
#
_entry.id   AF-A0A1D7V407-F1
#
_cell.length_a   1.000
_cell.length_b   1.000
_cell.length_c   1.000
_cell.angle_alpha   90.00
_cell.angle_beta   90.00
_cell.angle_gamma   90.00
#
_symmetry.space_group_name_H-M   'P 1'
#
loop_
_entity.id
_entity.type
_entity.pdbx_description
1 polymer ?
#
loop_
_entity_poly.entity_id
_entity_poly.type
_entity_poly.pdbx_seq_one_letter_code
_entity_poly.pdbx_strand_id
1 'polypeptide(L)'
;MRFPFLIFQSCFLFLVFIQVGNAEKIVCPNLAKSKRAISLEFLVRSESVELLISKLRKDRIQIKGEEPSSEGRIMTLFVRMKVADFERIFSGRLEYKVVAYSSHSGSYCQSYIKNFRIPSRYQSLVREIRLPDPQSN
;
A
#
# COMPACT_ATOMS: atom_id res chain seq x y z
N MET A 1 -41.43 -64.55 -23.18
CA MET A 1 -41.73 -63.45 -22.24
C MET A 1 -40.48 -63.15 -21.44
N ARG A 2 -40.01 -61.89 -21.53
CA ARG A 2 -39.14 -61.12 -20.60
C ARG A 2 -37.90 -61.78 -19.95
N PHE A 3 -36.74 -61.46 -20.54
CA PHE A 3 -35.58 -60.93 -19.82
C PHE A 3 -35.90 -59.50 -19.29
N PRO A 4 -35.18 -58.88 -18.32
CA PRO A 4 -33.72 -59.05 -18.12
C PRO A 4 -33.15 -59.01 -16.68
N PHE A 5 -31.91 -59.50 -16.62
CA PHE A 5 -30.78 -59.06 -15.80
C PHE A 5 -31.00 -57.84 -14.88
N LEU A 6 -30.95 -58.08 -13.57
CA LEU A 6 -30.72 -57.05 -12.55
C LEU A 6 -29.21 -56.90 -12.32
N ILE A 7 -28.61 -56.01 -13.10
CA ILE A 7 -27.30 -55.42 -12.81
C ILE A 7 -27.57 -54.25 -11.85
N PHE A 8 -27.42 -54.44 -10.54
CA PHE A 8 -27.30 -53.31 -9.61
C PHE A 8 -25.83 -52.96 -9.48
N GLN A 9 -25.33 -52.33 -10.53
CA GLN A 9 -24.06 -51.61 -10.51
C GLN A 9 -24.27 -50.40 -9.58
N SER A 10 -23.83 -50.53 -8.33
CA SER A 10 -23.76 -49.43 -7.37
C SER A 10 -22.73 -48.41 -7.90
N CYS A 11 -23.19 -47.50 -8.75
CA CYS A 11 -22.46 -46.28 -9.06
C CYS A 11 -22.51 -45.41 -7.80
N PHE A 12 -21.42 -45.46 -7.04
CA PHE A 12 -21.07 -44.40 -6.09
C PHE A 12 -20.97 -43.10 -6.86
N LEU A 13 -22.06 -42.33 -6.87
CA LEU A 13 -22.04 -40.93 -7.28
C LEU A 13 -21.40 -40.14 -6.14
N PHE A 14 -20.07 -40.03 -6.16
CA PHE A 14 -19.39 -38.95 -5.47
C PHE A 14 -19.74 -37.65 -6.21
N LEU A 15 -20.83 -37.00 -5.78
CA LEU A 15 -21.03 -35.58 -6.04
C LEU A 15 -19.96 -34.83 -5.25
N VAL A 16 -18.77 -34.70 -5.85
CA VAL A 16 -17.83 -33.67 -5.44
C VAL A 16 -18.49 -32.36 -5.81
N PHE A 17 -19.17 -31.76 -4.83
CA PHE A 17 -19.48 -30.34 -4.86
C PHE A 17 -18.14 -29.62 -4.83
N ILE A 18 -17.52 -29.44 -6.01
CA ILE A 18 -16.57 -28.35 -6.21
C ILE A 18 -17.43 -27.11 -6.10
N GLN A 19 -17.55 -26.62 -4.87
CA GLN A 19 -17.96 -25.26 -4.60
C GLN A 19 -16.88 -24.43 -5.28
N VAL A 20 -17.11 -24.10 -6.56
CA VAL A 20 -16.37 -23.08 -7.29
C VAL A 20 -16.68 -21.82 -6.50
N GLY A 21 -15.87 -21.58 -5.48
CA GLY A 21 -15.92 -20.36 -4.71
C GLY A 21 -15.87 -19.25 -5.72
N ASN A 22 -16.96 -18.50 -5.83
CA ASN A 22 -16.95 -17.22 -6.52
C ASN A 22 -15.73 -16.49 -6.00
N ALA A 23 -14.69 -16.40 -6.82
CA ALA A 23 -13.54 -15.58 -6.53
C ALA A 23 -14.07 -14.14 -6.57
N GLU A 24 -14.60 -13.69 -5.43
CA GLU A 24 -14.91 -12.29 -5.22
C GLU A 24 -13.65 -11.53 -5.64
N LYS A 25 -13.76 -10.76 -6.72
CA LYS A 25 -12.66 -9.93 -7.18
C LYS A 25 -12.34 -9.01 -6.02
N ILE A 26 -11.22 -9.24 -5.34
CA ILE A 26 -10.70 -8.32 -4.35
C ILE A 26 -10.47 -7.02 -5.12
N VAL A 27 -11.21 -5.96 -4.77
CA VAL A 27 -11.05 -4.62 -5.35
C VAL A 27 -10.59 -3.70 -4.24
N CYS A 28 -9.59 -2.86 -4.53
CA CYS A 28 -9.13 -1.93 -3.52
C CYS A 28 -10.21 -0.94 -3.13
N PRO A 29 -10.37 -0.66 -1.82
CA PRO A 29 -11.46 0.18 -1.33
C PRO A 29 -11.43 1.53 -2.02
N ASN A 30 -12.54 1.88 -2.67
CA ASN A 30 -12.70 3.16 -3.35
C ASN A 30 -13.09 4.26 -2.36
N LEU A 31 -12.21 4.57 -1.41
CA LEU A 31 -12.37 5.74 -0.54
C LEU A 31 -12.27 7.03 -1.38
N ALA A 32 -13.10 8.04 -1.11
CA ALA A 32 -12.96 9.33 -1.78
C ALA A 32 -11.55 9.91 -1.54
N LYS A 33 -10.86 10.39 -2.58
CA LYS A 33 -9.49 10.95 -2.49
C LYS A 33 -9.33 11.99 -1.38
N SER A 34 -10.36 12.80 -1.15
CA SER A 34 -10.39 13.86 -0.13
C SER A 34 -10.36 13.34 1.32
N LYS A 35 -10.76 12.08 1.54
CA LYS A 35 -10.78 11.43 2.86
C LYS A 35 -9.58 10.50 3.08
N ARG A 36 -8.80 10.19 2.05
CA ARG A 36 -7.63 9.32 2.16
C ARG A 36 -6.43 10.07 2.72
N ALA A 37 -5.74 9.43 3.66
CA ALA A 37 -4.42 9.84 4.11
C ALA A 37 -3.37 8.84 3.62
N ILE A 38 -2.16 9.34 3.39
CA ILE A 38 -0.98 8.57 3.04
C ILE A 38 0.08 8.80 4.12
N SER A 39 0.75 7.72 4.50
CA SER A 39 1.97 7.76 5.31
C SER A 39 3.17 7.70 4.37
N LEU A 40 4.15 8.54 4.60
CA LEU A 40 5.36 8.69 3.80
C LEU A 40 6.57 8.70 4.71
N GLU A 41 7.67 8.17 4.20
CA GLU A 41 8.99 8.26 4.80
C GLU A 41 9.82 9.25 4.01
N PHE A 42 10.36 10.25 4.69
CA PHE A 42 11.27 11.22 4.11
C PHE A 42 12.66 10.87 4.61
N LEU A 43 13.59 10.54 3.71
CA LEU A 43 14.99 10.32 4.05
C LEU A 43 15.70 11.67 4.00
N VAL A 44 16.27 12.07 5.12
CA VAL A 44 16.79 13.41 5.37
C VAL A 44 18.18 13.28 5.96
N ARG A 45 19.10 14.17 5.61
CA ARG A 45 20.37 14.23 6.33
C ARG A 45 20.12 14.72 7.76
N SER A 46 20.79 14.13 8.74
CA SER A 46 20.57 14.44 10.17
C SER A 46 20.66 15.94 10.46
N GLU A 47 21.61 16.65 9.83
CA GLU A 47 21.79 18.10 10.02
C GLU A 47 20.64 18.96 9.44
N SER A 48 19.80 18.40 8.58
CA SER A 48 18.71 19.11 7.88
C SER A 48 17.32 18.86 8.48
N VAL A 49 17.21 18.00 9.50
CA VAL A 49 15.92 17.56 10.05
C VAL A 49 15.12 18.71 10.63
N GLU A 50 15.69 19.50 11.53
CA GLU A 50 14.99 20.63 12.17
C GLU A 50 14.47 21.65 11.15
N LEU A 51 15.29 21.96 10.14
CA LEU A 51 14.90 22.87 9.07
C LEU A 51 13.75 22.28 8.23
N LEU A 52 13.79 20.98 7.93
CA LEU A 52 12.70 20.32 7.22
C LEU A 52 11.42 20.31 8.06
N ILE A 53 11.49 19.95 9.35
CA ILE A 53 10.36 19.94 10.28
C ILE A 53 9.67 21.31 10.30
N SER A 54 10.45 22.38 10.41
CA SER A 54 9.94 23.75 10.35
C SER A 54 9.18 24.06 9.05
N LYS A 55 9.74 23.68 7.89
CA LYS A 55 9.09 23.87 6.59
C LYS A 55 7.83 23.01 6.42
N LEU A 56 7.83 21.77 6.91
CA LEU A 56 6.67 20.89 6.86
C LEU A 56 5.52 21.42 7.74
N ARG A 57 5.84 21.90 8.95
CA ARG A 57 4.85 22.53 9.85
C ARG A 57 4.22 23.78 9.23
N LYS A 58 5.02 24.62 8.56
CA LYS A 58 4.52 25.80 7.82
C LYS A 58 3.49 25.42 6.75
N ASP A 59 3.71 24.27 6.09
CA ASP A 59 2.81 23.73 5.08
C ASP A 59 1.68 22.87 5.67
N ARG A 60 1.53 22.85 7.01
CA ARG A 60 0.52 22.09 7.77
C ARG A 60 0.58 20.59 7.51
N ILE A 61 1.76 20.07 7.21
CA ILE A 61 2.01 18.64 7.03
C ILE A 61 2.22 18.01 8.41
N GLN A 62 1.53 16.90 8.68
CA GLN A 62 1.62 16.22 9.98
C GLN A 62 2.86 15.33 10.04
N ILE A 63 3.67 15.53 11.07
CA ILE A 63 4.82 14.69 11.39
C ILE A 63 4.39 13.67 12.44
N LYS A 64 4.74 12.40 12.25
CA LYS A 64 4.39 11.29 13.14
C LYS A 64 5.54 10.87 14.05
N GLY A 65 6.77 11.04 13.60
CA GLY A 65 7.96 10.70 14.35
C GLY A 65 9.19 10.79 13.48
N GLU A 66 10.33 10.51 14.07
CA GLU A 66 11.63 10.42 13.42
C GLU A 66 12.39 9.23 13.98
N GLU A 67 13.12 8.54 13.12
CA GLU A 67 14.00 7.43 13.51
C GLU A 67 15.34 7.57 12.80
N PRO A 68 16.46 7.22 13.47
CA PRO A 68 17.73 7.08 12.80
C PRO A 68 17.64 5.97 11.75
N SER A 69 18.13 6.26 10.54
CA SER A 69 18.31 5.24 9.51
C SER A 69 19.48 4.33 9.89
N SER A 70 19.52 3.12 9.32
CA SER A 70 20.70 2.24 9.37
C SER A 70 21.96 2.92 8.85
N GLU A 71 21.83 3.92 7.99
CA GLU A 71 22.89 4.84 7.60
C GLU A 71 22.99 5.97 8.64
N GLY A 72 23.97 5.91 9.55
CA GLY A 72 24.09 6.80 10.73
C GLY A 72 24.23 8.32 10.49
N ARG A 73 24.04 8.82 9.28
CA ARG A 73 23.92 10.26 8.92
C ARG A 73 22.58 10.63 8.30
N ILE A 74 21.64 9.69 8.30
CA ILE A 74 20.32 9.83 7.69
C ILE A 74 19.30 9.58 8.78
N MET A 75 18.28 10.43 8.78
CA MET A 75 17.10 10.28 9.60
C MET A 75 15.93 10.00 8.66
N THR A 76 15.08 9.08 9.08
CA THR A 76 13.78 8.84 8.47
C THR A 76 12.75 9.65 9.22
N LEU A 77 12.12 10.61 8.55
CA LEU A 77 11.01 11.38 9.09
C LEU A 77 9.70 10.77 8.61
N PHE A 78 8.86 10.34 9.55
CA PHE A 78 7.55 9.78 9.24
C PHE A 78 6.52 10.89 9.12
N VAL A 79 5.88 10.98 7.97
CA VAL A 79 4.97 12.04 7.61
C VAL A 79 3.61 11.46 7.26
N ARG A 80 2.53 12.08 7.75
CA ARG A 80 1.16 11.77 7.33
C ARG A 80 0.53 12.99 6.67
N MET A 81 -0.08 12.80 5.52
CA MET A 81 -0.82 13.87 4.84
C MET A 81 -2.03 13.32 4.09
N LYS A 82 -2.95 14.20 3.70
CA LYS A 82 -4.05 13.81 2.81
C LYS A 82 -3.49 13.52 1.41
N VAL A 83 -4.08 12.55 0.71
CA VAL A 83 -3.68 12.23 -0.67
C VAL A 83 -3.83 13.46 -1.57
N ALA A 84 -4.91 14.23 -1.42
CA ALA A 84 -5.10 15.47 -2.18
C ALA A 84 -3.97 16.50 -1.94
N ASP A 85 -3.46 16.61 -0.71
CA ASP A 85 -2.33 17.50 -0.40
C ASP A 85 -1.03 16.97 -0.99
N PHE A 86 -0.83 15.65 -0.98
CA PHE A 86 0.31 15.02 -1.65
C PHE A 86 0.29 15.30 -3.16
N GLU A 87 -0.83 15.04 -3.84
CA GLU A 87 -0.98 15.29 -5.28
C GLU A 87 -0.75 16.78 -5.61
N ARG A 88 -1.22 17.70 -4.75
CA ARG A 88 -1.03 19.15 -4.91
C ARG A 88 0.42 19.60 -4.66
N ILE A 89 1.05 19.14 -3.59
CA ILE A 89 2.36 19.64 -3.15
C ILE A 89 3.48 18.98 -3.94
N PHE A 90 3.42 17.67 -4.12
CA PHE A 90 4.49 16.88 -4.75
C PHE A 90 4.19 16.55 -6.21
N SER A 91 3.08 17.06 -6.77
CA SER A 91 2.66 16.78 -8.15
C SER A 91 2.59 15.29 -8.49
N GLY A 92 2.47 14.44 -7.48
CA GLY A 92 2.45 12.98 -7.62
C GLY A 92 1.05 12.43 -7.81
N ARG A 93 0.95 11.13 -8.05
CA ARG A 93 -0.31 10.38 -8.03
C ARG A 93 -0.15 9.16 -7.14
N LEU A 94 -1.19 8.86 -6.37
CA LEU A 94 -1.27 7.63 -5.60
C LEU A 94 -2.14 6.62 -6.35
N GLU A 95 -1.57 5.46 -6.65
CA GLU A 95 -2.26 4.33 -7.23
C GLU A 95 -2.34 3.18 -6.24
N TYR A 96 -3.32 2.30 -6.43
CA TYR A 96 -3.50 1.09 -5.64
C TYR A 96 -3.65 -0.08 -6.59
N LYS A 97 -2.94 -1.17 -6.32
CA LYS A 97 -3.12 -2.43 -7.03
C LYS A 97 -3.35 -3.55 -6.03
N VAL A 98 -4.11 -4.53 -6.48
CA VAL A 98 -4.30 -5.78 -5.75
C VAL A 98 -3.11 -6.67 -6.06
N VAL A 99 -2.43 -7.14 -5.03
CA VAL A 99 -1.21 -7.93 -5.13
C VAL A 99 -1.38 -9.18 -4.28
N ALA A 100 -0.93 -10.33 -4.78
CA ALA A 100 -0.96 -11.58 -4.02
C ALA A 100 0.09 -11.56 -2.90
N TYR A 101 -0.20 -12.20 -1.77
CA TYR A 101 0.82 -12.48 -0.76
C TYR A 101 1.82 -13.49 -1.31
N SER A 102 3.10 -13.30 -1.02
CA SER A 102 4.16 -14.25 -1.38
C SER A 102 4.22 -15.46 -0.44
N SER A 103 3.73 -15.32 0.81
CA SER A 103 3.86 -16.30 1.88
C SER A 103 2.63 -17.19 2.09
N HIS A 104 1.46 -16.79 1.58
CA HIS A 104 0.21 -17.55 1.75
C HIS A 104 -0.81 -17.23 0.67
N SER A 105 -1.89 -18.02 0.61
CA SER A 105 -3.04 -17.72 -0.24
C SER A 105 -3.74 -16.45 0.25
N GLY A 106 -3.95 -15.50 -0.66
CA GLY A 106 -4.62 -14.24 -0.37
C GLY A 106 -4.11 -13.09 -1.23
N SER A 107 -4.76 -11.93 -1.15
CA SER A 107 -4.29 -10.70 -1.80
C SER A 107 -4.55 -9.49 -0.92
N TYR A 108 -3.76 -8.44 -1.12
CA TYR A 108 -3.88 -7.17 -0.41
C TYR A 108 -3.75 -5.99 -1.36
N CYS A 109 -4.13 -4.81 -0.87
CA CYS A 109 -3.99 -3.57 -1.62
C CYS A 109 -2.66 -2.90 -1.33
N GLN A 110 -1.78 -2.91 -2.31
CA GLN A 110 -0.51 -2.19 -2.25
C GLN A 110 -0.69 -0.80 -2.85
N SER A 111 -0.23 0.23 -2.14
CA SER A 111 -0.16 1.59 -2.67
C SER A 111 1.15 1.81 -3.42
N TYR A 112 1.10 2.63 -4.48
CA TYR A 112 2.27 3.06 -5.25
C TYR A 112 2.19 4.55 -5.51
N ILE A 113 3.33 5.23 -5.41
CA ILE A 113 3.46 6.62 -5.83
C ILE A 113 3.95 6.63 -7.28
N LYS A 114 3.26 7.37 -8.15
CA LYS A 114 3.71 7.64 -9.52
C LYS A 114 4.01 9.11 -9.73
N ASN A 115 5.04 9.36 -10.54
CA ASN A 115 5.34 10.66 -11.16
C ASN A 115 5.32 11.83 -10.17
N PHE A 116 5.97 11.70 -9.02
CA PHE A 116 6.07 12.80 -8.06
C PHE A 116 7.38 13.57 -8.24
N ARG A 117 7.40 14.81 -7.77
CA ARG A 117 8.57 15.68 -7.71
C ARG A 117 8.68 16.29 -6.33
N ILE A 118 9.89 16.33 -5.79
CA ILE A 118 10.18 17.07 -4.57
C ILE A 118 10.25 18.57 -4.91
N PRO A 119 9.39 19.42 -4.33
CA PRO A 119 9.45 20.87 -4.54
C PRO A 119 10.83 21.46 -4.20
N SER A 120 11.24 22.50 -4.91
CA SER A 120 12.54 23.17 -4.70
C SER A 120 12.77 23.58 -3.23
N ARG A 121 11.71 23.96 -2.51
CA ARG A 121 11.77 24.31 -1.08
C ARG A 121 12.21 23.16 -0.17
N TYR A 122 12.08 21.91 -0.62
CA TYR A 122 12.48 20.70 0.11
C TYR A 122 13.67 19.97 -0.54
N GLN A 123 13.98 20.27 -1.80
CA GLN A 123 14.90 19.49 -2.62
C GLN A 123 16.33 19.42 -2.05
N SER A 124 16.78 20.45 -1.33
CA SER A 124 18.09 20.45 -0.66
C SER A 124 18.10 19.71 0.69
N LEU A 125 16.92 19.38 1.23
CA LEU A 125 16.76 18.80 2.57
C LEU A 125 16.39 17.32 2.50
N VAL A 126 15.58 16.94 1.52
CA VAL A 126 15.05 15.59 1.36
C VAL A 126 15.82 14.87 0.27
N ARG A 127 16.46 13.75 0.64
CA ARG A 127 17.16 12.87 -0.30
C ARG A 127 16.17 12.02 -1.09
N GLU A 128 15.18 11.48 -0.40
CA GLU A 128 14.20 10.54 -0.97
C GLU A 128 12.87 10.64 -0.22
N ILE A 129 11.77 10.36 -0.93
CA ILE A 129 10.45 10.14 -0.34
C ILE A 129 9.98 8.76 -0.80
N ARG A 130 9.58 7.92 0.15
CA ARG A 130 9.07 6.57 -0.14
C ARG A 130 7.82 6.25 0.68
N LEU A 131 7.12 5.21 0.26
CA LEU A 131 6.08 4.59 1.06
C LEU A 131 6.74 3.70 2.13
N PRO A 132 6.17 3.62 3.34
CA PRO A 132 6.62 2.63 4.31
C PRO A 132 6.43 1.22 3.74
N ASP A 133 7.30 0.30 4.15
CA ASP A 133 7.20 -1.09 3.73
C ASP A 133 5.86 -1.68 4.22
N PRO A 134 4.99 -2.18 3.32
CA PRO A 134 3.73 -2.79 3.74
C PRO A 134 3.91 -4.03 4.63
N GLN A 135 5.12 -4.61 4.72
CA GLN A 135 5.42 -5.82 5.49
C GLN A 135 6.19 -5.57 6.79
N SER A 136 6.52 -4.33 7.15
CA SER A 136 7.33 -4.05 8.36
C SER A 136 6.51 -3.86 9.65
N ASN A 137 5.31 -4.42 9.76
CA ASN A 137 4.49 -4.41 10.98
C ASN A 137 4.48 -5.78 11.65
#